data_AF-A0A0F7EEY7-F1
#
_entry.id   AF-A0A0F7EEY7-F1
#
_cell.length_a   1.000
_cell.length_b   1.000
_cell.length_c   1.000
_cell.angle_alpha   90.00
_cell.angle_beta   90.00
_cell.angle_gamma   90.00
#
_symmetry.space_group_name_H-M   'P 1'
#
loop_
_entity.id
_entity.type
_entity.pdbx_description
1 polymer ?
#
loop_
_entity_poly.entity_id
_entity_poly.type
_entity_poly.pdbx_seq_one_letter_code
_entity_poly.pdbx_strand_id
1 'polypeptide(L)'
;MIGHKDTAVLENVATLPKFRGKGLIRQLIIHMQKELVERGIQSLFVFPITEQVARVYERCGFKTLGMKVKSGHAFRGGKSIAEVRGEG
;
A
#
# COMPACT_ATOMS: atom_id res chain seq x y z
N MET A 1 -4.38 23.90 -6.98
CA MET A 1 -5.48 22.99 -6.60
C MET A 1 -5.31 21.71 -7.39
N ILE A 2 -5.05 20.58 -6.72
CA ILE A 2 -5.02 19.27 -7.39
C ILE A 2 -6.50 18.88 -7.59
N GLY A 3 -6.96 18.82 -8.84
CA GLY A 3 -8.30 18.32 -9.13
C GLY A 3 -8.35 16.81 -8.85
N HIS A 4 -9.40 16.34 -8.18
CA HIS A 4 -9.63 14.90 -7.91
C HIS A 4 -9.68 14.03 -9.18
N LYS A 5 -9.76 14.61 -10.38
CA LYS A 5 -9.80 13.89 -11.65
C LYS A 5 -8.43 13.41 -12.13
N ASP A 6 -7.34 13.97 -11.60
CA ASP A 6 -5.99 13.73 -12.12
C ASP A 6 -5.16 12.85 -11.15
N THR A 7 -5.83 12.24 -10.19
CA THR A 7 -5.21 11.43 -9.14
C THR A 7 -5.82 10.04 -9.09
N ALA A 8 -5.00 9.05 -8.75
CA ALA A 8 -5.42 7.68 -8.49
C ALA A 8 -4.84 7.18 -7.17
N VAL A 9 -5.48 6.17 -6.57
CA VAL A 9 -5.00 5.48 -5.38
C VAL A 9 -4.87 4.00 -5.70
N LEU A 10 -3.71 3.42 -5.39
CA LEU A 10 -3.54 1.97 -5.39
C LEU A 10 -3.96 1.44 -4.02
N GLU A 11 -5.21 0.96 -3.95
CA GLU A 11 -5.83 0.44 -2.73
C GLU A 11 -5.16 -0.86 -2.27
N ASN A 12 -5.07 -1.86 -3.16
CA ASN A 12 -4.59 -3.19 -2.82
C ASN A 12 -3.76 -3.80 -3.95
N VAL A 13 -2.69 -4.50 -3.59
CA VAL A 13 -1.90 -5.30 -4.52
C VAL A 13 -1.26 -6.47 -3.78
N ALA A 14 -1.25 -7.64 -4.42
CA ALA A 14 -0.67 -8.84 -3.84
C ALA A 14 0.01 -9.70 -4.90
N THR A 15 1.02 -10.45 -4.46
CA THR A 15 1.61 -11.54 -5.26
C THR A 15 1.33 -12.87 -4.57
N LEU A 16 0.76 -13.81 -5.32
CA LEU A 16 0.51 -15.17 -4.83
C LEU A 16 1.80 -15.80 -4.28
N PRO A 17 1.74 -16.58 -3.18
CA PRO A 17 2.93 -17.11 -2.51
C PRO A 17 3.96 -17.78 -3.44
N LYS A 18 3.51 -18.65 -4.35
CA LYS A 18 4.36 -19.38 -5.31
C LYS A 18 5.10 -18.50 -6.33
N PHE A 19 4.76 -17.21 -6.42
CA PHE A 19 5.35 -16.26 -7.36
C PHE A 19 6.10 -15.09 -6.67
N ARG A 20 6.21 -15.11 -5.34
CA ARG A 20 6.96 -14.09 -4.57
C ARG A 20 8.47 -14.19 -4.85
N GLY A 21 9.20 -13.12 -4.53
CA GLY A 21 10.66 -13.04 -4.71
C GLY A 21 11.13 -12.84 -6.15
N LYS A 22 10.23 -12.89 -7.14
CA LYS A 22 10.55 -12.76 -8.58
C LYS A 22 10.48 -11.33 -9.13
N GLY A 23 10.27 -10.33 -8.27
CA GLY A 23 10.15 -8.93 -8.69
C GLY A 23 8.85 -8.56 -9.43
N LEU A 24 7.87 -9.47 -9.53
CA LEU A 24 6.63 -9.27 -10.29
C LEU A 24 5.82 -8.05 -9.83
N ILE A 25 5.79 -7.79 -8.53
CA ILE A 25 5.07 -6.65 -7.98
C ILE A 25 5.59 -5.32 -8.52
N ARG A 26 6.92 -5.20 -8.70
CA ARG A 26 7.54 -4.00 -9.24
C ARG A 26 7.19 -3.83 -10.72
N GLN A 27 7.20 -4.92 -11.48
CA GLN A 27 6.81 -4.89 -12.90
C GLN A 27 5.36 -4.45 -13.05
N LEU A 28 4.45 -4.98 -12.23
CA LEU A 28 3.04 -4.60 -12.25
C LEU A 28 2.85 -3.11 -11.89
N ILE A 29 3.52 -2.62 -10.85
CA ILE A 29 3.45 -1.21 -10.45
C ILE A 29 3.95 -0.28 -11.57
N ILE A 30 5.08 -0.61 -12.20
CA ILE A 30 5.62 0.19 -13.31
C ILE A 30 4.68 0.19 -14.51
N HIS A 31 4.06 -0.95 -14.82
CA HIS A 31 3.08 -1.04 -15.89
C HIS A 31 1.85 -0.17 -15.59
N MET A 32 1.30 -0.25 -14.38
CA MET A 32 0.18 0.60 -13.95
C MET A 32 0.53 2.10 -14.03
N GLN A 33 1.74 2.50 -13.60
CA GLN A 33 2.19 3.90 -13.70
C GLN A 33 2.18 4.40 -15.15
N LYS A 34 2.61 3.58 -16.11
CA LYS A 34 2.58 3.94 -17.54
C LYS A 34 1.14 4.13 -18.03
N GLU A 35 0.26 3.19 -17.73
CA GLU A 35 -1.16 3.31 -18.12
C GLU A 35 -1.83 4.55 -17.52
N LEU A 36 -1.50 4.91 -16.28
CA LEU A 36 -2.05 6.10 -15.64
C LEU A 36 -1.61 7.38 -16.36
N VAL A 37 -0.34 7.47 -16.76
CA VAL A 37 0.18 8.60 -17.54
C VAL A 37 -0.53 8.71 -18.89
N GLU A 38 -0.75 7.59 -19.59
CA GLU A 38 -1.48 7.56 -20.86
C GLU A 38 -2.94 8.01 -20.70
N ARG A 39 -3.53 7.81 -19.52
CA ARG A 39 -4.88 8.27 -19.17
C ARG A 39 -4.93 9.70 -18.63
N GLY A 40 -3.81 10.42 -18.61
CA GLY A 40 -3.72 11.80 -18.11
C GLY A 40 -3.72 11.92 -16.58
N ILE A 41 -3.58 10.81 -15.84
CA ILE A 41 -3.46 10.80 -14.39
C ILE A 41 -2.03 11.15 -13.99
N GLN A 42 -1.87 12.19 -13.19
CA GLN A 42 -0.58 12.79 -12.88
C GLN A 42 0.01 12.30 -11.56
N SER A 43 -0.82 11.75 -10.67
CA SER A 43 -0.40 11.31 -9.34
C SER A 43 -1.03 9.97 -8.96
N LEU A 44 -0.18 9.06 -8.47
CA LEU A 44 -0.60 7.78 -7.89
C LEU A 44 -0.21 7.74 -6.42
N PHE A 45 -1.19 7.55 -5.53
CA PHE A 45 -0.98 7.45 -4.09
C PHE A 45 -1.05 6.00 -3.61
N VAL A 46 -0.29 5.72 -2.55
CA VAL A 46 -0.25 4.42 -1.86
C VAL A 46 -0.18 4.65 -0.36
N PHE A 47 -0.79 3.74 0.39
CA PHE A 47 -0.71 3.72 1.86
C PHE A 47 -0.09 2.38 2.29
N PRO A 48 1.25 2.29 2.40
CA PRO A 48 1.90 1.05 2.80
C PRO A 48 1.54 0.68 4.24
N ILE A 49 1.15 -0.59 4.44
CA ILE A 49 0.79 -1.13 5.75
C ILE A 49 2.01 -1.54 6.61
N THR A 50 3.18 -1.72 5.99
CA THR A 50 4.43 -2.07 6.69
C THR A 50 5.63 -1.36 6.06
N GLU A 51 6.70 -1.17 6.84
CA GLU A 51 7.97 -0.61 6.33
C GLU A 51 8.61 -1.48 5.23
N GLN A 52 8.42 -2.80 5.27
CA GLN A 52 8.91 -3.69 4.21
C GLN A 52 8.21 -3.40 2.88
N VAL A 53 6.89 -3.17 2.92
CA VAL A 53 6.09 -2.81 1.74
C VAL A 53 6.41 -1.38 1.29
N ALA A 54 6.62 -0.44 2.21
CA ALA A 54 7.03 0.94 1.87
C ALA A 54 8.29 0.96 1.01
N ARG A 55 9.31 0.15 1.36
CA ARG A 55 10.54 0.00 0.56
C ARG A 55 10.30 -0.54 -0.85
N VAL A 56 9.25 -1.31 -1.09
CA VAL A 56 8.88 -1.76 -2.44
C VAL A 56 8.42 -0.56 -3.28
N TYR A 57 7.55 0.28 -2.72
CA TYR A 57 7.05 1.48 -3.40
C TYR A 57 8.17 2.51 -3.64
N GLU A 58 9.08 2.71 -2.68
CA GLU A 58 10.27 3.56 -2.87
C GLU A 58 11.11 3.11 -4.07
N ARG A 59 11.35 1.79 -4.23
CA ARG A 59 12.04 1.22 -5.41
C ARG A 59 11.25 1.34 -6.72
N CYS A 60 9.98 1.70 -6.66
CA CYS A 60 9.13 2.02 -7.80
C CYS A 60 9.01 3.53 -8.04
N GLY A 61 9.83 4.35 -7.39
CA GLY A 61 9.88 5.80 -7.58
C GLY A 61 8.87 6.60 -6.76
N PHE A 62 8.11 5.95 -5.86
CA PHE A 62 7.25 6.68 -4.93
C PHE A 62 8.09 7.45 -3.91
N LYS A 63 7.61 8.63 -3.53
CA LYS A 63 8.22 9.47 -2.50
C LYS A 63 7.25 9.61 -1.33
N THR A 64 7.76 9.54 -0.10
CA THR A 64 6.96 9.87 1.09
C THR A 64 6.63 11.36 1.07
N LEU A 65 5.34 11.68 1.13
CA LEU A 65 4.87 13.05 1.27
C LEU A 65 4.68 13.35 2.76
N GLY A 66 5.43 14.33 3.28
CA GLY A 66 5.32 14.76 4.68
C GLY A 66 5.89 13.75 5.68
N MET A 67 5.24 13.68 6.85
CA MET A 67 5.70 12.88 7.98
C MET A 67 5.21 11.43 7.87
N LYS A 68 6.08 10.45 8.15
CA LYS A 68 5.63 9.05 8.32
C LYS A 68 4.67 8.98 9.51
N VAL A 69 3.41 8.65 9.25
CA VAL A 69 2.43 8.40 10.31
C VAL A 69 2.73 7.04 10.92
N LYS A 70 3.09 7.03 12.21
CA LYS A 70 3.20 5.78 12.96
C LYS A 70 1.79 5.27 13.24
N SER A 71 1.35 4.27 12.48
CA SER A 71 0.13 3.52 12.80
C SER A 71 0.43 2.54 13.92
N GLY A 72 -0.44 2.50 14.93
CA GLY A 72 -0.47 1.49 15.97
C GLY A 72 -1.88 0.91 16.05
N HIS A 73 -2.02 -0.35 16.45
CA HIS A 73 -3.35 -0.91 16.70
C HIS A 73 -4.05 -0.08 17.79
N ALA A 74 -5.29 0.33 17.52
CA ALA A 74 -6.13 1.04 18.49
C ALA A 74 -6.42 0.18 19.74
N PHE A 75 -6.20 -1.14 19.64
CA PHE A 75 -6.27 -2.06 20.76
C PHE A 75 -4.99 -2.01 21.59
N ARG A 76 -5.00 -1.23 22.67
CA ARG A 76 -3.91 -1.13 23.65
C ARG A 76 -4.15 -1.97 24.92
N GLY A 77 -5.26 -2.72 24.97
CA GLY A 77 -5.64 -3.59 26.09
C GLY A 77 -7.12 -4.00 26.04
N GLY A 78 -7.45 -5.12 26.69
CA GLY A 78 -8.78 -5.74 26.71
C GLY A 78 -8.70 -7.25 26.50
N LYS A 79 -9.82 -7.96 26.68
CA LYS A 79 -9.94 -9.38 26.31
C LYS A 79 -10.01 -9.52 24.79
N SER A 80 -9.25 -10.44 24.22
CA SER A 80 -9.40 -10.89 22.84
C SER A 80 -10.80 -11.44 22.61
N ILE A 81 -11.23 -11.51 21.34
CA ILE A 81 -12.56 -12.05 21.02
C ILE A 81 -12.73 -13.52 21.45
N ALA A 82 -11.62 -14.29 21.49
CA ALA A 82 -11.59 -15.65 22.01
C ALA A 82 -11.83 -15.68 23.53
N GLU A 83 -11.16 -14.80 24.28
CA GLU A 83 -11.35 -14.65 25.73
C GLU A 83 -12.76 -14.15 26.10
N VAL A 84 -13.40 -13.36 25.25
CA VAL A 84 -14.81 -12.96 25.42
C VAL A 84 -15.76 -14.13 25.15
N ARG A 85 -15.40 -15.03 24.22
CA ARG A 85 -16.20 -16.20 23.86
C ARG A 85 -16.00 -17.39 24.80
N GLY A 86 -15.02 -17.35 25.70
CA GLY A 86 -14.69 -18.46 26.58
C GLY A 86 -14.04 -19.64 25.84
N GLU A 87 -13.45 -19.40 24.68
CA GLU A 87 -12.71 -20.39 23.90
C GLU A 87 -11.24 -20.35 24.38
N GLY A 88 -10.93 -21.14 25.41
CA GLY A 88 -9.60 -21.27 25.99
C GLY A 88 -9.35 -22.68 26.50
#